data_AF-A9NHW5-F1
#
_entry.id   AF-A9NHW5-F1
#
_cell.length_a   1.000
_cell.length_b   1.000
_cell.length_c   1.000
_cell.angle_alpha   90.00
_cell.angle_beta   90.00
_cell.angle_gamma   90.00
#
_symmetry.space_group_name_H-M   'P 1'
#
loop_
_entity.id
_entity.type
_entity.pdbx_description
1 polymer ?
#
loop_
_entity_poly.entity_id
_entity_poly.type
_entity_poly.pdbx_seq_one_letter_code
_entity_poly.pdbx_strand_id
1 'polypeptide(L)'
;MFKWIKRVIKLALLLIVLTPVIVLVVMYKGYSAPVDDFSANEGLSFNDIASNKLDEFIADENALSFDFVLTSSEANAALKDIYAAENPDFGKTDETIDLNARKYAIAFGNNNGGFKGVTLAFNETGLTIEAGLDAGFSNIYYQTTLYLDLDINIEQVEVDNELITQYKLTIKEIKFGNMPILWMYDAADFIVSRFTEDGLNGLIQNAVSGFGNYDLKTKSIWVNTKDLINLISKEDDPNRLMIEALLGFVDEEELLVSGFGEDVGGIGIALGKMRSTETPYQTTNQISDETELNNMFESQLTTLLLSSITGGSSLNYDMHEETFNQLIEYYVGESMDMSQTFEFDENIYVLETLPLYARFIDNRVHFTIIMKLYNQTDPSKVFQTDFTLVSIPSISDDKQDLVFTIDVIHIGDDTTVTNNKVATILNLVGENEMIVGNQIILKDFMGNFAGQSTTVDSVAVSGKYLRFVVTPTGANAAILAELQDAIDAALTTILLNPDYAALEDVYTNDPTDTEGLLDALNTLTPQEQQAFYNSLYLTLGTSVDVDSLLP
;
A
#
# COMPACT_ATOMS: atom_id res chain seq x y z
N MET A 1 45.04 -66.21 18.03
CA MET A 1 43.85 -65.59 18.62
C MET A 1 44.19 -64.45 19.61
N PHE A 2 44.92 -64.71 20.70
CA PHE A 2 45.27 -63.69 21.73
C PHE A 2 46.07 -62.47 21.21
N LYS A 3 47.01 -62.68 20.27
CA LYS A 3 47.76 -61.58 19.61
C LYS A 3 46.87 -60.70 18.72
N TRP A 4 45.79 -61.27 18.17
CA TRP A 4 44.84 -60.56 17.30
C TRP A 4 43.89 -59.71 18.14
N ILE A 5 43.34 -60.28 19.21
CA ILE A 5 42.53 -59.56 20.21
C ILE A 5 43.32 -58.39 20.83
N LYS A 6 44.59 -58.61 21.20
CA LYS A 6 45.45 -57.54 21.74
C LYS A 6 45.73 -56.43 20.72
N ARG A 7 45.79 -56.74 19.42
CA ARG A 7 45.94 -55.73 18.35
C ARG A 7 44.63 -54.95 18.17
N VAL A 8 43.49 -55.62 18.15
CA VAL A 8 42.16 -54.97 18.07
C VAL A 8 41.90 -54.06 19.27
N ILE A 9 42.21 -54.50 20.50
CA ILE A 9 42.08 -53.68 21.71
C ILE A 9 43.02 -52.45 21.65
N LYS A 10 44.26 -52.62 21.18
CA LYS A 10 45.18 -51.49 20.98
C LYS A 10 44.67 -50.52 19.92
N LEU A 11 44.07 -51.02 18.84
CA LEU A 11 43.51 -50.21 17.76
C LEU A 11 42.26 -49.46 18.25
N ALA A 12 41.42 -50.11 19.05
CA ALA A 12 40.27 -49.48 19.70
C ALA A 12 40.70 -48.41 20.72
N LEU A 13 41.70 -48.69 21.57
CA LEU A 13 42.26 -47.69 22.48
C LEU A 13 42.91 -46.51 21.72
N LEU A 14 43.62 -46.80 20.63
CA LEU A 14 44.22 -45.78 19.78
C LEU A 14 43.15 -44.91 19.10
N LEU A 15 42.05 -45.51 18.63
CA LEU A 15 40.90 -44.77 18.12
C LEU A 15 40.26 -43.93 19.23
N ILE A 16 40.00 -44.47 20.42
CA ILE A 16 39.42 -43.71 21.54
C ILE A 16 40.29 -42.51 21.93
N VAL A 17 41.62 -42.65 21.90
CA VAL A 17 42.55 -41.57 22.23
C VAL A 17 42.71 -40.57 21.08
N LEU A 18 42.70 -41.03 19.83
CA LEU A 18 42.86 -40.17 18.66
C LEU A 18 41.57 -39.43 18.29
N THR A 19 40.39 -40.00 18.52
CA THR A 19 39.11 -39.38 18.13
C THR A 19 38.94 -37.97 18.71
N PRO A 20 39.15 -37.69 20.01
CA PRO A 20 39.08 -36.34 20.55
C PRO A 20 40.08 -35.37 19.88
N VAL A 21 41.29 -35.86 19.59
CA VAL A 21 42.33 -35.05 18.91
C VAL A 21 41.94 -34.75 17.47
N ILE A 22 41.41 -35.74 16.74
CA ILE A 22 40.92 -35.57 15.37
C ILE A 22 39.73 -34.61 15.36
N VAL A 23 38.79 -34.73 16.30
CA VAL A 23 37.65 -33.81 16.44
C VAL A 23 38.13 -32.37 16.67
N LEU A 24 39.07 -32.16 17.60
CA LEU A 24 39.68 -30.84 17.82
C LEU A 24 40.44 -30.33 16.59
N VAL A 25 41.13 -31.19 15.84
CA VAL A 25 41.83 -30.76 14.62
C VAL A 25 40.84 -30.38 13.51
N VAL A 26 39.73 -31.11 13.36
CA VAL A 26 38.71 -30.80 12.34
C VAL A 26 37.90 -29.57 12.72
N MET A 27 37.64 -29.35 14.01
CA MET A 27 36.97 -28.15 14.51
C MET A 27 37.89 -26.93 14.57
N TYR A 28 39.20 -27.08 14.34
CA TYR A 28 40.10 -25.94 14.30
C TYR A 28 39.88 -25.12 13.01
N LYS A 29 39.51 -23.85 13.18
CA LYS A 29 39.44 -22.88 12.09
C LYS A 29 39.79 -21.50 12.64
N GLY A 30 40.72 -20.82 11.96
CA GLY A 30 41.06 -19.44 12.27
C GLY A 30 39.96 -18.48 11.82
N TYR A 31 39.75 -17.41 12.57
CA TYR A 31 38.82 -16.33 12.23
C TYR A 31 39.43 -14.99 12.61
N SER A 32 39.20 -14.02 11.75
CA SER A 32 39.53 -12.61 11.94
C SER A 32 38.27 -11.81 11.66
N ALA A 33 37.97 -10.84 12.53
CA ALA A 33 36.86 -9.92 12.30
C ALA A 33 37.11 -9.08 11.03
N PRO A 34 36.05 -8.63 10.34
CA PRO A 34 36.14 -7.85 9.10
C PRO A 34 36.45 -6.39 9.40
N VAL A 35 37.67 -6.13 9.91
CA VAL A 35 38.11 -4.79 10.33
C VAL A 35 38.12 -3.79 9.18
N ASP A 36 38.32 -4.25 7.94
CA ASP A 36 38.28 -3.39 6.76
C ASP A 36 36.86 -2.84 6.53
N ASP A 37 35.81 -3.67 6.61
CA ASP A 37 34.40 -3.27 6.50
C ASP A 37 34.02 -2.22 7.56
N PHE A 38 34.50 -2.44 8.78
CA PHE A 38 34.30 -1.54 9.92
C PHE A 38 34.88 -0.15 9.72
N SER A 39 35.95 -0.04 8.92
CA SER A 39 36.64 1.22 8.64
C SER A 39 36.11 1.91 7.39
N ALA A 40 35.59 1.14 6.43
CA ALA A 40 35.00 1.66 5.20
C ALA A 40 33.66 2.37 5.45
N ASN A 41 32.92 1.96 6.48
CA ASN A 41 31.58 2.45 6.80
C ASN A 41 31.51 3.06 8.22
N GLU A 42 32.54 3.81 8.64
CA GLU A 42 32.48 4.54 9.91
C GLU A 42 31.38 5.61 9.86
N GLY A 43 30.36 5.49 10.72
CA GLY A 43 29.23 6.42 10.75
C GLY A 43 28.10 6.08 9.78
N LEU A 44 27.90 4.79 9.49
CA LEU A 44 26.77 4.28 8.71
C LEU A 44 25.43 4.90 9.16
N SER A 45 24.70 5.51 8.24
CA SER A 45 23.38 6.10 8.48
C SER A 45 22.33 5.30 7.71
N PHE A 46 21.41 4.64 8.42
CA PHE A 46 20.28 3.95 7.79
C PHE A 46 19.32 4.92 7.09
N ASN A 47 19.25 6.18 7.55
CA ASN A 47 18.45 7.22 6.90
C ASN A 47 19.04 7.59 5.54
N ASP A 48 20.37 7.64 5.42
CA ASP A 48 21.05 7.95 4.16
C ASP A 48 20.83 6.81 3.16
N ILE A 49 20.90 5.56 3.64
CA ILE A 49 20.62 4.39 2.80
C ILE A 49 19.16 4.40 2.34
N ALA A 50 18.21 4.63 3.26
CA ALA A 50 16.78 4.69 2.94
C ALA A 50 16.47 5.81 1.93
N SER A 51 16.99 7.02 2.15
CA SER A 51 16.77 8.15 1.25
C SER A 51 17.40 7.94 -0.12
N ASN A 52 18.63 7.44 -0.21
CA ASN A 52 19.25 7.10 -1.49
C ASN A 52 18.44 6.05 -2.26
N LYS A 53 17.94 5.01 -1.58
CA LYS A 53 17.09 3.98 -2.20
C LYS A 53 15.72 4.50 -2.60
N LEU A 54 15.17 5.44 -1.83
CA LEU A 54 13.89 6.07 -2.15
C LEU A 54 14.05 6.99 -3.37
N ASP A 55 15.13 7.76 -3.43
CA ASP A 55 15.46 8.60 -4.59
C ASP A 55 15.69 7.76 -5.85
N GLU A 56 16.39 6.62 -5.76
CA GLU A 56 16.55 5.67 -6.87
C GLU A 56 15.19 5.15 -7.36
N PHE A 57 14.31 4.75 -6.45
CA PHE A 57 12.96 4.26 -6.77
C PHE A 57 12.07 5.33 -7.40
N ILE A 58 12.06 6.54 -6.84
CA ILE A 58 11.26 7.67 -7.34
C ILE A 58 11.77 8.14 -8.71
N ALA A 59 13.10 8.09 -8.93
CA ALA A 59 13.72 8.51 -10.19
C ALA A 59 13.44 7.60 -11.38
N ASP A 60 13.18 6.30 -11.15
CA ASP A 60 12.92 5.33 -12.20
C ASP A 60 11.43 4.99 -12.29
N GLU A 61 10.76 5.49 -13.33
CA GLU A 61 9.35 5.23 -13.63
C GLU A 61 9.05 3.73 -13.82
N ASN A 62 10.05 2.92 -14.14
CA ASN A 62 9.92 1.47 -14.35
C ASN A 62 10.36 0.64 -13.14
N ALA A 63 10.78 1.28 -12.03
CA ALA A 63 11.18 0.55 -10.84
C ALA A 63 9.99 -0.25 -10.30
N LEU A 64 10.20 -1.58 -10.19
CA LEU A 64 9.20 -2.52 -9.73
C LEU A 64 9.08 -2.53 -8.20
N SER A 65 10.17 -2.25 -7.50
CA SER A 65 10.24 -2.27 -6.03
C SER A 65 11.10 -1.15 -5.47
N PHE A 66 10.70 -0.68 -4.29
CA PHE A 66 11.53 0.10 -3.38
C PHE A 66 12.29 -0.87 -2.50
N ASP A 67 13.61 -0.95 -2.69
CA ASP A 67 14.45 -1.95 -2.02
C ASP A 67 15.25 -1.32 -0.88
N PHE A 68 14.89 -1.67 0.36
CA PHE A 68 15.73 -1.36 1.51
C PHE A 68 16.71 -2.50 1.75
N VAL A 69 17.91 -2.34 1.21
CA VAL A 69 18.95 -3.37 1.19
C VAL A 69 20.28 -2.83 1.69
N LEU A 70 21.06 -3.71 2.31
CA LEU A 70 22.41 -3.44 2.80
C LEU A 70 23.39 -4.35 2.07
N THR A 71 24.59 -3.85 1.83
CA THR A 71 25.74 -4.67 1.46
C THR A 71 26.26 -5.47 2.67
N SER A 72 27.01 -6.54 2.43
CA SER A 72 27.62 -7.30 3.53
C SER A 72 28.55 -6.41 4.38
N SER A 73 29.26 -5.48 3.74
CA SER A 73 30.17 -4.55 4.41
C SER A 73 29.41 -3.58 5.33
N GLU A 74 28.29 -3.02 4.89
CA GLU A 74 27.43 -2.15 5.71
C GLU A 74 26.79 -2.93 6.87
N ALA A 75 26.29 -4.15 6.62
CA ALA A 75 25.75 -5.02 7.67
C ALA A 75 26.82 -5.36 8.72
N ASN A 76 28.05 -5.65 8.31
CA ASN A 76 29.18 -5.90 9.21
C ASN A 76 29.53 -4.66 10.04
N ALA A 77 29.49 -3.46 9.44
CA ALA A 77 29.67 -2.21 10.18
C ALA A 77 28.58 -1.98 11.21
N ALA A 78 27.31 -2.24 10.88
CA ALA A 78 26.20 -2.16 11.86
C ALA A 78 26.38 -3.17 13.02
N LEU A 79 26.88 -4.39 12.75
CA LEU A 79 27.20 -5.36 13.79
C LEU A 79 28.33 -4.89 14.71
N LYS A 80 29.31 -4.14 14.19
CA LYS A 80 30.40 -3.56 15.00
C LYS A 80 29.85 -2.65 16.10
N ASP A 81 28.83 -1.84 15.81
CA ASP A 81 28.24 -0.92 16.78
C ASP A 81 27.60 -1.67 17.97
N ILE A 82 26.97 -2.82 17.68
CA ILE A 82 26.45 -3.72 18.72
C ILE A 82 27.59 -4.24 19.61
N TYR A 83 28.72 -4.62 19.03
CA TYR A 83 29.89 -5.08 19.80
C TYR A 83 30.60 -3.95 20.55
N ALA A 84 30.64 -2.75 19.97
CA ALA A 84 31.27 -1.59 20.56
C ALA A 84 30.56 -1.12 21.85
N ALA A 85 29.28 -1.42 22.01
CA ALA A 85 28.55 -1.20 23.26
C ALA A 85 29.14 -1.98 24.46
N GLU A 86 29.62 -3.21 24.24
CA GLU A 86 30.27 -4.00 25.30
C GLU A 86 31.79 -3.78 25.34
N ASN A 87 32.43 -3.63 24.18
CA ASN A 87 33.86 -3.35 24.07
C ASN A 87 34.15 -2.24 23.04
N PRO A 88 34.32 -0.98 23.50
CA PRO A 88 34.57 0.16 22.61
C PRO A 88 35.86 0.10 21.82
N ASP A 89 36.79 -0.78 22.17
CA ASP A 89 38.09 -0.93 21.49
C ASP A 89 38.09 -2.03 20.43
N PHE A 90 37.01 -2.81 20.33
CA PHE A 90 36.88 -3.89 19.36
C PHE A 90 37.00 -3.37 17.92
N GLY A 91 37.81 -4.05 17.10
CA GLY A 91 37.99 -3.71 15.69
C GLY A 91 38.75 -2.41 15.43
N LYS A 92 39.34 -1.76 16.46
CA LYS A 92 40.25 -0.62 16.24
C LYS A 92 41.59 -1.09 15.69
N THR A 93 42.21 -0.26 14.86
CA THR A 93 43.53 -0.55 14.28
C THR A 93 44.70 0.04 15.08
N ASP A 94 44.43 0.91 16.06
CA ASP A 94 45.44 1.58 16.90
C ASP A 94 46.30 0.57 17.70
N GLU A 95 47.58 0.46 17.35
CA GLU A 95 48.50 -0.49 17.98
C GLU A 95 48.84 -0.19 19.43
N THR A 96 48.52 1.00 19.94
CA THR A 96 48.74 1.37 21.35
C THR A 96 47.74 0.72 22.29
N ILE A 97 46.62 0.22 21.76
CA ILE A 97 45.58 -0.50 22.50
C ILE A 97 45.97 -1.99 22.60
N ASP A 98 45.72 -2.58 23.78
CA ASP A 98 45.96 -4.00 24.03
C ASP A 98 45.35 -4.89 22.93
N LEU A 99 46.11 -5.89 22.49
CA LEU A 99 45.72 -6.76 21.39
C LEU A 99 44.41 -7.51 21.68
N ASN A 100 44.17 -7.94 22.93
CA ASN A 100 42.95 -8.65 23.27
C ASN A 100 41.74 -7.71 23.26
N ALA A 101 41.91 -6.46 23.70
CA ALA A 101 40.87 -5.43 23.65
C ALA A 101 40.46 -5.10 22.20
N ARG A 102 41.40 -5.09 21.25
CA ARG A 102 41.08 -4.90 19.82
C ARG A 102 40.47 -6.12 19.15
N LYS A 103 40.86 -7.32 19.59
CA LYS A 103 40.57 -8.58 18.92
C LYS A 103 39.23 -9.22 19.31
N TYR A 104 38.78 -9.03 20.54
CA TYR A 104 37.59 -9.72 21.06
C TYR A 104 36.45 -8.74 21.31
N ALA A 105 35.30 -8.98 20.69
CA ALA A 105 34.05 -8.29 21.02
C ALA A 105 33.68 -8.56 22.49
N ILE A 106 33.85 -9.81 22.95
CA ILE A 106 33.62 -10.22 24.34
C ILE A 106 34.82 -11.03 24.84
N ALA A 107 35.52 -10.55 25.85
CA ALA A 107 36.66 -11.25 26.44
C ALA A 107 36.20 -12.28 27.49
N PHE A 108 36.77 -13.49 27.45
CA PHE A 108 36.53 -14.52 28.46
C PHE A 108 37.55 -14.41 29.60
N GLY A 109 37.23 -13.61 30.62
CA GLY A 109 38.10 -13.37 31.77
C GLY A 109 39.49 -12.84 31.39
N ASN A 110 40.43 -12.83 32.35
CA ASN A 110 41.78 -12.34 32.09
C ASN A 110 42.60 -13.38 31.29
N ASN A 111 42.81 -13.12 30.00
CA ASN A 111 43.65 -13.88 29.08
C ASN A 111 43.19 -15.31 28.72
N ASN A 112 41.92 -15.69 28.91
CA ASN A 112 41.41 -17.01 28.48
C ASN A 112 40.76 -17.00 27.09
N GLY A 113 40.97 -15.93 26.31
CA GLY A 113 40.46 -15.80 24.94
C GLY A 113 39.19 -14.97 24.92
N GLY A 114 38.35 -15.18 23.92
CA GLY A 114 37.13 -14.41 23.75
C GLY A 114 36.39 -14.70 22.45
N PHE A 115 35.21 -14.10 22.36
CA PHE A 115 34.40 -14.02 21.16
C PHE A 115 34.93 -12.92 20.25
N LYS A 116 35.16 -13.23 18.98
CA LYS A 116 35.73 -12.30 17.98
C LYS A 116 34.67 -11.56 17.17
N GLY A 117 33.41 -11.63 17.56
CA GLY A 117 32.30 -11.09 16.78
C GLY A 117 31.83 -12.04 15.68
N VAL A 118 30.88 -11.54 14.89
CA VAL A 118 30.26 -12.21 13.75
C VAL A 118 30.58 -11.43 12.47
N THR A 119 30.81 -12.17 11.39
CA THR A 119 30.81 -11.66 10.02
C THR A 119 29.56 -12.20 9.33
N LEU A 120 28.89 -11.31 8.61
CA LEU A 120 27.78 -11.62 7.73
C LEU A 120 28.24 -11.46 6.28
N ALA A 121 27.82 -12.39 5.42
CA ALA A 121 27.95 -12.25 3.97
C ALA A 121 26.65 -12.66 3.28
N PHE A 122 26.11 -11.77 2.45
CA PHE A 122 24.92 -11.99 1.66
C PHE A 122 25.22 -12.82 0.40
N ASN A 123 24.23 -13.60 -0.03
CA ASN A 123 24.25 -14.35 -1.27
C ASN A 123 22.88 -14.26 -1.96
N GLU A 124 22.78 -14.80 -3.18
CA GLU A 124 21.58 -14.69 -4.02
C GLU A 124 20.26 -15.09 -3.34
N THR A 125 20.27 -15.98 -2.35
CA THR A 125 19.05 -16.50 -1.74
C THR A 125 18.97 -16.30 -0.22
N GLY A 126 19.95 -15.64 0.38
CA GLY A 126 19.99 -15.47 1.83
C GLY A 126 21.33 -14.97 2.33
N LEU A 127 21.82 -15.53 3.44
CA LEU A 127 23.01 -15.03 4.10
C LEU A 127 23.78 -16.11 4.83
N THR A 128 25.07 -15.87 4.98
CA THR A 128 25.97 -16.68 5.79
C THR A 128 26.45 -15.90 6.99
N ILE A 129 26.53 -16.57 8.12
CA ILE A 129 26.98 -16.02 9.39
C ILE A 129 28.21 -16.82 9.82
N GLU A 130 29.34 -16.17 10.02
CA GLU A 130 30.53 -16.80 10.62
C GLU A 130 30.95 -16.08 11.90
N ALA A 131 30.99 -16.81 13.01
CA ALA A 131 31.31 -16.28 14.32
C ALA A 131 32.60 -16.93 14.84
N GLY A 132 33.55 -16.11 15.33
CA GLY A 132 34.84 -16.59 15.80
C GLY A 132 34.95 -16.75 17.32
N LEU A 133 35.56 -17.85 17.78
CA LEU A 133 35.80 -18.11 19.20
C LEU A 133 37.26 -18.54 19.42
N ASP A 134 37.95 -17.86 20.33
CA ASP A 134 39.22 -18.33 20.87
C ASP A 134 39.03 -18.72 22.33
N ALA A 135 39.34 -19.97 22.67
CA ALA A 135 39.34 -20.45 24.05
C ALA A 135 40.76 -20.85 24.44
N GLY A 136 41.27 -20.29 25.54
CA GLY A 136 42.65 -20.52 25.94
C GLY A 136 42.84 -20.72 27.43
N PHE A 137 43.97 -21.36 27.77
CA PHE A 137 44.46 -21.47 29.13
C PHE A 137 45.97 -21.22 29.11
N SER A 138 46.46 -20.31 29.95
CA SER A 138 47.89 -20.00 30.07
C SER A 138 48.56 -19.62 28.74
N ASN A 139 47.98 -18.66 27.99
CA ASN A 139 48.47 -18.11 26.72
C ASN A 139 48.54 -19.08 25.52
N ILE A 140 47.92 -20.26 25.62
CA ILE A 140 47.68 -21.15 24.48
C ILE A 140 46.20 -21.03 24.11
N TYR A 141 45.90 -20.63 22.88
CA TYR A 141 44.54 -20.44 22.38
C TYR A 141 44.18 -21.49 21.33
N TYR A 142 43.07 -22.18 21.55
CA TYR A 142 42.40 -22.98 20.54
C TYR A 142 41.37 -22.10 19.82
N GLN A 143 41.40 -22.14 18.49
CA GLN A 143 40.55 -21.30 17.63
C GLN A 143 39.53 -22.17 16.91
N THR A 144 38.28 -21.74 16.93
CA THR A 144 37.18 -22.38 16.22
C THR A 144 36.23 -21.32 15.71
N THR A 145 35.36 -21.71 14.78
CA THR A 145 34.26 -20.86 14.31
C THR A 145 32.94 -21.58 14.43
N LEU A 146 31.85 -20.83 14.46
CA LEU A 146 30.50 -21.30 14.16
C LEU A 146 30.10 -20.67 12.83
N TYR A 147 29.79 -21.49 11.84
CA TYR A 147 29.32 -21.06 10.53
C TYR A 147 27.88 -21.52 10.34
N LEU A 148 27.01 -20.61 9.91
CA LEU A 148 25.62 -20.85 9.54
C LEU A 148 25.42 -20.37 8.10
N ASP A 149 24.79 -21.21 7.30
CA ASP A 149 24.28 -20.85 5.97
C ASP A 149 22.74 -20.85 6.04
N LEU A 150 22.14 -19.69 5.78
CA LEU A 150 20.72 -19.44 5.94
C LEU A 150 20.10 -19.05 4.60
N ASP A 151 19.02 -19.73 4.25
CA ASP A 151 18.16 -19.39 3.13
C ASP A 151 16.98 -18.56 3.60
N ILE A 152 16.61 -17.53 2.84
CA ILE A 152 15.46 -16.69 3.15
C ILE A 152 14.40 -16.92 2.09
N ASN A 153 13.23 -17.36 2.55
CA ASN A 153 12.06 -17.53 1.71
C ASN A 153 10.93 -16.65 2.23
N ILE A 154 10.31 -15.89 1.33
CA ILE A 154 9.09 -15.14 1.60
C ILE A 154 7.98 -15.91 0.89
N GLU A 155 7.02 -16.45 1.64
CA GLU A 155 5.92 -17.26 1.10
C GLU A 155 4.58 -16.80 1.69
N GLN A 156 3.51 -16.81 0.88
CA GLN A 156 2.16 -16.66 1.41
C GLN A 156 1.67 -17.97 2.00
N VAL A 157 1.09 -17.90 3.20
CA VAL A 157 0.48 -19.03 3.89
C VAL A 157 -0.94 -18.67 4.33
N GLU A 158 -1.85 -19.63 4.21
CA GLU A 158 -3.22 -19.48 4.72
C GLU A 158 -3.23 -19.87 6.20
N VAL A 159 -3.56 -18.92 7.08
CA VAL A 159 -3.76 -19.13 8.52
C VAL A 159 -5.12 -18.58 8.89
N ASP A 160 -5.98 -19.43 9.46
CA ASP A 160 -7.35 -19.05 9.86
C ASP A 160 -8.19 -18.42 8.73
N ASN A 161 -8.08 -18.95 7.50
CA ASN A 161 -8.76 -18.45 6.29
C ASN A 161 -8.30 -17.05 5.82
N GLU A 162 -7.16 -16.57 6.30
CA GLU A 162 -6.50 -15.33 5.85
C GLU A 162 -5.16 -15.65 5.18
N LEU A 163 -4.90 -15.03 4.02
CA LEU A 163 -3.59 -15.05 3.38
C LEU A 163 -2.66 -14.10 4.14
N ILE A 164 -1.55 -14.63 4.64
CA ILE A 164 -0.56 -13.90 5.43
C ILE A 164 0.84 -14.18 4.87
N THR A 165 1.68 -13.15 4.82
CA THR A 165 3.08 -13.32 4.42
C THR A 165 3.88 -13.95 5.55
N GLN A 166 4.62 -15.00 5.22
CA GLN A 166 5.56 -15.67 6.11
C GLN A 166 6.99 -15.45 5.60
N TYR A 167 7.83 -14.90 6.48
CA TYR A 167 9.28 -14.83 6.30
C TYR A 167 9.92 -16.01 6.98
N LYS A 168 10.68 -16.80 6.21
CA LYS A 168 11.24 -18.07 6.67
C LYS A 168 12.73 -18.15 6.43
N LEU A 169 13.47 -18.23 7.53
CA LEU A 169 14.90 -18.46 7.60
C LEU A 169 15.15 -19.97 7.75
N THR A 170 15.62 -20.62 6.68
CA THR A 170 15.92 -22.05 6.67
C THR A 170 17.41 -22.30 6.82
N ILE A 171 17.80 -23.13 7.78
CA ILE A 171 19.21 -23.44 8.00
C ILE A 171 19.67 -24.50 6.97
N LYS A 172 20.44 -24.07 5.97
CA LYS A 172 21.05 -24.96 4.95
C LYS A 172 22.25 -25.70 5.51
N GLU A 173 23.13 -24.97 6.20
CA GLU A 173 24.37 -25.53 6.73
C GLU A 173 24.70 -25.01 8.14
N ILE A 174 25.23 -25.89 9.00
CA ILE A 174 25.88 -25.50 10.26
C ILE A 174 27.22 -26.21 10.35
N LYS A 175 28.31 -25.46 10.59
CA LYS A 175 29.64 -26.01 10.88
C LYS A 175 30.23 -25.45 12.18
N PHE A 176 30.90 -26.30 12.95
CA PHE A 176 31.86 -25.86 13.96
C PHE A 176 33.29 -26.06 13.43
N GLY A 177 34.00 -24.97 13.19
CA GLY A 177 35.25 -24.97 12.45
C GLY A 177 35.04 -25.56 11.06
N ASN A 178 35.74 -26.64 10.73
CA ASN A 178 35.53 -27.37 9.47
C ASN A 178 34.60 -28.58 9.61
N MET A 179 34.03 -28.83 10.80
CA MET A 179 33.13 -29.95 11.02
C MET A 179 31.68 -29.55 10.69
N PRO A 180 31.03 -30.13 9.66
CA PRO A 180 29.60 -29.99 9.49
C PRO A 180 28.90 -30.70 10.65
N ILE A 181 27.94 -30.06 11.29
CA ILE A 181 27.27 -30.59 12.49
C ILE A 181 25.76 -30.80 12.32
N LEU A 182 25.19 -30.46 11.17
CA LEU A 182 23.76 -30.70 10.89
C LEU A 182 23.32 -32.16 11.03
N TRP A 183 24.19 -33.11 10.68
CA TRP A 183 23.97 -34.55 10.85
C TRP A 183 24.22 -35.02 12.29
N MET A 184 24.94 -34.21 13.08
CA MET A 184 25.16 -34.44 14.51
C MET A 184 24.08 -33.78 15.37
N TYR A 185 23.14 -33.03 14.79
CA TYR A 185 22.08 -32.33 15.52
C TYR A 185 21.31 -33.28 16.43
N ASP A 186 20.88 -34.45 15.93
CA ASP A 186 20.15 -35.44 16.72
C ASP A 186 21.02 -36.04 17.86
N ALA A 187 22.32 -36.18 17.63
CA ALA A 187 23.26 -36.65 18.65
C ALA A 187 23.57 -35.56 19.70
N ALA A 188 23.64 -34.29 19.29
CA ALA A 188 23.81 -33.15 20.15
C ALA A 188 22.56 -32.90 21.00
N ASP A 189 21.36 -32.95 20.41
CA ASP A 189 20.08 -32.88 21.11
C ASP A 189 19.91 -34.03 22.10
N PHE A 190 20.30 -35.26 21.72
CA PHE A 190 20.37 -36.40 22.65
C PHE A 190 21.32 -36.16 23.83
N ILE A 191 22.47 -35.51 23.63
CA ILE A 191 23.42 -35.21 24.71
C ILE A 191 22.89 -34.07 25.58
N VAL A 192 22.40 -32.98 24.98
CA VAL A 192 21.92 -31.79 25.70
C VAL A 192 20.65 -32.09 26.50
N SER A 193 19.73 -32.89 25.97
CA SER A 193 18.54 -33.38 26.70
C SER A 193 18.84 -34.25 27.94
N ARG A 194 20.11 -34.63 28.15
CA ARG A 194 20.57 -35.28 29.39
C ARG A 194 20.98 -34.28 30.47
N PHE A 195 21.24 -33.03 30.10
CA PHE A 195 21.72 -31.98 31.00
C PHE A 195 20.71 -30.83 31.18
N THR A 196 19.83 -30.62 30.21
CA THR A 196 18.70 -29.67 30.27
C THR A 196 17.38 -30.41 29.99
N GLU A 197 16.31 -30.08 30.71
CA GLU A 197 14.99 -30.73 30.53
C GLU A 197 14.39 -30.48 29.14
N ASP A 198 14.76 -29.37 28.52
CA ASP A 198 14.22 -28.89 27.24
C ASP A 198 15.04 -29.29 25.99
N GLY A 199 16.19 -29.96 26.18
CA GLY A 199 17.10 -30.30 25.08
C GLY A 199 17.68 -29.08 24.35
N LEU A 200 18.23 -29.29 23.15
CA LEU A 200 18.73 -28.20 22.30
C LEU A 200 17.55 -27.44 21.65
N ASN A 201 16.46 -28.14 21.36
CA ASN A 201 15.30 -27.61 20.67
C ASN A 201 14.56 -26.57 21.51
N GLY A 202 14.35 -26.83 22.80
CA GLY A 202 13.70 -25.85 23.67
C GLY A 202 14.61 -24.67 24.01
N LEU A 203 15.94 -24.83 23.97
CA LEU A 203 16.87 -23.69 24.07
C LEU A 203 16.76 -22.77 22.84
N ILE A 204 16.71 -23.32 21.63
CA ILE A 204 16.51 -22.55 20.40
C ILE A 204 15.11 -21.91 20.41
N GLN A 205 14.08 -22.67 20.76
CA GLN A 205 12.72 -22.15 20.85
C GLN A 205 12.61 -21.01 21.88
N ASN A 206 13.25 -21.12 23.04
CA ASN A 206 13.27 -20.05 24.04
C ASN A 206 14.06 -18.82 23.57
N ALA A 207 15.13 -18.99 22.79
CA ALA A 207 15.91 -17.88 22.25
C ALA A 207 15.16 -17.11 21.14
N VAL A 208 14.29 -17.80 20.40
CA VAL A 208 13.47 -17.22 19.32
C VAL A 208 12.08 -16.80 19.83
N SER A 209 11.65 -17.29 20.99
CA SER A 209 10.37 -16.97 21.63
C SER A 209 10.20 -15.47 21.83
N GLY A 210 9.10 -14.92 21.30
CA GLY A 210 8.78 -13.49 21.33
C GLY A 210 9.23 -12.73 20.07
N PHE A 211 10.07 -13.32 19.23
CA PHE A 211 10.42 -12.78 17.91
C PHE A 211 9.88 -13.63 16.76
N GLY A 212 9.83 -14.96 16.92
CA GLY A 212 9.32 -15.85 15.88
C GLY A 212 9.08 -17.27 16.34
N ASN A 213 8.80 -18.13 15.36
CA ASN A 213 8.44 -19.53 15.56
C ASN A 213 9.56 -20.43 15.03
N TYR A 214 9.88 -21.52 15.74
CA TYR A 214 10.91 -22.48 15.33
C TYR A 214 10.27 -23.82 14.95
N ASP A 215 10.52 -24.28 13.73
CA ASP A 215 10.17 -25.63 13.28
C ASP A 215 11.40 -26.54 13.28
N LEU A 216 11.36 -27.53 14.17
CA LEU A 216 12.39 -28.53 14.35
C LEU A 216 12.60 -29.43 13.12
N LYS A 217 11.52 -29.78 12.42
CA LYS A 217 11.57 -30.77 11.33
C LYS A 217 12.24 -30.18 10.10
N THR A 218 11.90 -28.93 9.80
CA THR A 218 12.42 -28.18 8.66
C THR A 218 13.67 -27.38 9.01
N LYS A 219 14.01 -27.27 10.31
CA LYS A 219 15.12 -26.47 10.83
C LYS A 219 15.02 -25.03 10.34
N SER A 220 13.81 -24.47 10.42
CA SER A 220 13.52 -23.11 9.99
C SER A 220 12.97 -22.28 11.13
N ILE A 221 13.39 -21.02 11.17
CA ILE A 221 12.77 -19.97 11.97
C ILE A 221 11.85 -19.21 11.03
N TRP A 222 10.62 -18.93 11.44
CA TRP A 222 9.71 -18.13 10.65
C TRP A 222 8.97 -17.10 11.49
N VAL A 223 8.65 -15.98 10.87
CA VAL A 223 7.81 -14.92 11.41
C VAL A 223 6.72 -14.62 10.39
N ASN A 224 5.51 -14.40 10.86
CA ASN A 224 4.43 -13.94 10.00
C ASN A 224 4.08 -12.48 10.32
N THR A 225 3.23 -11.88 9.49
CA THR A 225 2.80 -10.50 9.65
C THR A 225 2.16 -10.21 11.01
N LYS A 226 1.38 -11.15 11.57
CA LYS A 226 0.80 -11.03 12.93
C LYS A 226 1.89 -10.97 14.02
N ASP A 227 2.94 -11.78 13.88
CA ASP A 227 4.10 -11.76 14.78
C ASP A 227 4.84 -10.41 14.70
N LEU A 228 5.02 -9.88 13.48
CA LEU A 228 5.63 -8.57 13.25
C LEU A 228 4.82 -7.42 13.88
N ILE A 229 3.49 -7.41 13.71
CA ILE A 229 2.59 -6.43 14.35
C ILE A 229 2.78 -6.44 15.86
N ASN A 230 2.81 -7.64 16.47
CA ASN A 230 2.98 -7.79 17.91
C ASN A 230 4.37 -7.38 18.40
N LEU A 231 5.38 -7.42 17.54
CA LEU A 231 6.73 -6.97 17.85
C LEU A 231 6.86 -5.45 17.84
N ILE A 232 6.22 -4.78 16.87
CA ILE A 232 6.34 -3.33 16.66
C ILE A 232 5.26 -2.50 17.36
N SER A 233 4.13 -3.13 17.72
CA SER A 233 2.97 -2.46 18.33
C SER A 233 2.38 -3.28 19.47
N LYS A 234 2.07 -2.60 20.58
CA LYS A 234 1.33 -3.21 21.70
C LYS A 234 -0.17 -3.25 21.40
N GLU A 235 -0.91 -4.15 22.05
CA GLU A 235 -2.37 -4.31 21.84
C GLU A 235 -3.17 -3.02 22.12
N ASP A 236 -2.68 -2.17 23.01
CA ASP A 236 -3.31 -0.91 23.41
C ASP A 236 -2.77 0.33 22.66
N ASP A 237 -1.90 0.13 21.66
CA ASP A 237 -1.35 1.23 20.88
C ASP A 237 -2.43 1.82 19.95
N PRO A 238 -2.72 3.13 20.01
CA PRO A 238 -3.70 3.77 19.12
C PRO A 238 -3.34 3.63 17.63
N ASN A 239 -2.06 3.44 17.28
CA ASN A 239 -1.61 3.27 15.90
C ASN A 239 -1.66 1.82 15.42
N ARG A 240 -2.00 0.86 16.30
CA ARG A 240 -2.00 -0.57 15.96
C ARG A 240 -2.91 -0.89 14.79
N LEU A 241 -4.11 -0.30 14.76
CA LEU A 241 -5.09 -0.50 13.68
C LEU A 241 -4.54 -0.06 12.33
N MET A 242 -3.79 1.04 12.30
CA MET A 242 -3.13 1.53 11.09
C MET A 242 -2.02 0.56 10.62
N ILE A 243 -1.22 0.04 11.55
CA ILE A 243 -0.17 -0.94 11.26
C ILE A 243 -0.78 -2.25 10.73
N GLU A 244 -1.85 -2.73 11.36
CA GLU A 244 -2.60 -3.91 10.93
C GLU A 244 -3.19 -3.72 9.53
N ALA A 245 -3.73 -2.53 9.24
CA ALA A 245 -4.26 -2.18 7.93
C ALA A 245 -3.17 -2.15 6.84
N LEU A 246 -2.05 -1.47 7.10
CA LEU A 246 -0.93 -1.37 6.16
C LEU A 246 -0.33 -2.74 5.85
N LEU A 247 -0.04 -3.53 6.88
CA LEU A 247 0.56 -4.84 6.69
C LEU A 247 -0.44 -5.85 6.11
N GLY A 248 -1.73 -5.73 6.43
CA GLY A 248 -2.79 -6.53 5.81
C GLY A 248 -3.00 -6.23 4.33
N PHE A 249 -2.73 -4.99 3.89
CA PHE A 249 -2.70 -4.60 2.48
C PHE A 249 -1.46 -5.14 1.77
N VAL A 250 -0.29 -5.00 2.39
CA VAL A 250 0.97 -5.55 1.91
C VAL A 250 0.89 -7.07 1.69
N ASP A 251 0.22 -7.79 2.60
CA ASP A 251 -0.04 -9.22 2.47
C ASP A 251 -0.96 -9.54 1.30
N GLU A 252 -2.05 -8.80 1.10
CA GLU A 252 -3.04 -9.06 0.06
C GLU A 252 -2.47 -8.89 -1.35
N GLU A 253 -1.69 -7.83 -1.56
CA GLU A 253 -1.14 -7.49 -2.87
C GLU A 253 0.24 -8.11 -3.13
N GLU A 254 0.70 -9.00 -2.25
CA GLU A 254 2.01 -9.63 -2.31
C GLU A 254 3.11 -8.59 -2.55
N LEU A 255 3.11 -7.52 -1.74
CA LEU A 255 4.04 -6.40 -1.94
C LEU A 255 5.44 -6.71 -1.40
N LEU A 256 5.60 -7.65 -0.48
CA LEU A 256 6.91 -7.97 0.07
C LEU A 256 7.69 -8.86 -0.90
N VAL A 257 8.86 -8.39 -1.30
CA VAL A 257 9.77 -9.11 -2.18
C VAL A 257 11.14 -9.26 -1.55
N SER A 258 11.87 -10.29 -1.98
CA SER A 258 13.23 -10.55 -1.52
C SER A 258 14.17 -9.49 -2.09
N GLY A 259 14.89 -8.78 -1.21
CA GLY A 259 15.97 -7.87 -1.59
C GLY A 259 17.35 -8.53 -1.62
N PHE A 260 17.42 -9.86 -1.73
CA PHE A 260 18.69 -10.60 -1.69
C PHE A 260 19.32 -10.74 -3.08
N GLY A 261 20.64 -10.55 -3.13
CA GLY A 261 21.45 -10.62 -4.34
C GLY A 261 22.91 -10.90 -4.02
N GLU A 262 23.78 -10.80 -5.03
CA GLU A 262 25.22 -10.93 -4.81
C GLU A 262 25.72 -9.78 -3.90
N ASP A 263 26.20 -10.12 -2.71
CA ASP A 263 26.71 -9.20 -1.68
C ASP A 263 25.69 -8.20 -1.09
N VAL A 264 24.39 -8.37 -1.39
CA VAL A 264 23.33 -7.46 -0.95
C VAL A 264 22.18 -8.25 -0.33
N GLY A 265 21.61 -7.76 0.77
CA GLY A 265 20.48 -8.40 1.43
C GLY A 265 19.57 -7.41 2.14
N GLY A 266 18.27 -7.70 2.13
CA GLY A 266 17.25 -6.84 2.71
C GLY A 266 15.85 -7.21 2.26
N ILE A 267 14.95 -6.24 2.32
CA ILE A 267 13.53 -6.39 1.99
C ILE A 267 13.18 -5.34 0.95
N GLY A 268 12.49 -5.77 -0.10
CA GLY A 268 11.88 -4.87 -1.07
C GLY A 268 10.37 -4.80 -0.88
N ILE A 269 9.79 -3.65 -1.22
CA ILE A 269 8.36 -3.45 -1.32
C ILE A 269 8.04 -3.17 -2.79
N ALA A 270 7.22 -4.01 -3.42
CA ALA A 270 6.81 -3.95 -4.82
C ALA A 270 5.81 -2.80 -5.11
N LEU A 271 6.13 -1.60 -4.63
CA LEU A 271 5.35 -0.38 -4.82
C LEU A 271 5.17 -0.02 -6.31
N GLY A 272 5.99 -0.57 -7.21
CA GLY A 272 5.82 -0.41 -8.65
C GLY A 272 4.48 -0.92 -9.17
N LYS A 273 3.88 -1.94 -8.52
CA LYS A 273 2.52 -2.44 -8.85
C LYS A 273 1.43 -1.39 -8.64
N MET A 274 1.67 -0.42 -7.76
CA MET A 274 0.72 0.63 -7.42
C MET A 274 0.89 1.88 -8.29
N ARG A 275 1.82 1.89 -9.25
CA ARG A 275 2.00 3.05 -10.13
C ARG A 275 0.73 3.30 -10.95
N SER A 276 0.46 4.57 -11.18
CA SER A 276 -0.72 5.03 -11.91
C SER A 276 -0.33 5.88 -13.10
N THR A 277 -0.99 5.63 -14.23
CA THR A 277 -0.94 6.49 -15.42
C THR A 277 -2.09 7.50 -15.48
N GLU A 278 -2.94 7.55 -14.45
CA GLU A 278 -4.05 8.48 -14.39
C GLU A 278 -3.59 9.95 -14.39
N THR A 279 -4.41 10.79 -15.00
CA THR A 279 -4.16 12.23 -15.08
C THR A 279 -5.27 12.98 -14.38
N PRO A 280 -4.97 14.09 -13.68
CA PRO A 280 -5.96 14.89 -12.99
C PRO A 280 -7.05 15.37 -13.96
N TYR A 281 -8.29 15.38 -13.48
CA TYR A 281 -9.39 15.99 -14.21
C TYR A 281 -9.25 17.52 -14.14
N GLN A 282 -9.41 18.20 -15.27
CA GLN A 282 -9.41 19.66 -15.32
C GLN A 282 -10.81 20.13 -15.71
N THR A 283 -11.49 20.75 -14.75
CA THR A 283 -12.74 21.44 -15.00
C THR A 283 -12.49 22.66 -15.89
N THR A 284 -13.42 22.93 -16.78
CA THR A 284 -13.37 24.08 -17.70
C THR A 284 -13.66 25.40 -16.98
N ASN A 285 -14.45 25.36 -15.92
CA ASN A 285 -14.81 26.47 -15.05
C ASN A 285 -14.84 25.99 -13.59
N GLN A 286 -14.65 26.90 -12.63
CA GLN A 286 -14.78 26.63 -11.20
C GLN A 286 -16.00 27.37 -10.65
N ILE A 287 -16.68 26.77 -9.68
CA ILE A 287 -17.77 27.42 -8.94
C ILE A 287 -17.13 28.16 -7.77
N SER A 288 -17.25 29.48 -7.78
CA SER A 288 -16.61 30.37 -6.79
C SER A 288 -17.56 30.80 -5.68
N ASP A 289 -18.87 30.80 -5.94
CA ASP A 289 -19.89 31.24 -5.01
C ASP A 289 -21.27 30.57 -5.22
N GLU A 290 -22.18 30.81 -4.28
CA GLU A 290 -23.54 30.27 -4.27
C GLU A 290 -24.41 30.78 -5.45
N THR A 291 -24.08 31.95 -6.02
CA THR A 291 -24.79 32.45 -7.22
C THR A 291 -24.39 31.63 -8.43
N GLU A 292 -23.12 31.31 -8.59
CA GLU A 292 -22.63 30.41 -9.64
C GLU A 292 -23.16 28.99 -9.47
N LEU A 293 -23.26 28.49 -8.24
CA LEU A 293 -23.90 27.20 -7.94
C LEU A 293 -25.37 27.19 -8.38
N ASN A 294 -26.15 28.22 -8.03
CA ASN A 294 -27.54 28.32 -8.45
C ASN A 294 -27.69 28.43 -9.97
N ASN A 295 -26.85 29.24 -10.62
CA ASN A 295 -26.83 29.35 -12.08
C ASN A 295 -26.48 28.01 -12.75
N MET A 296 -25.62 27.21 -12.14
CA MET A 296 -25.29 25.87 -12.61
C MET A 296 -26.52 24.96 -12.56
N PHE A 297 -27.23 24.89 -11.42
CA PHE A 297 -28.47 24.13 -11.32
C PHE A 297 -29.54 24.63 -12.31
N GLU A 298 -29.67 25.95 -12.49
CA GLU A 298 -30.56 26.57 -13.50
C GLU A 298 -30.20 26.17 -14.94
N SER A 299 -28.91 26.09 -15.28
CA SER A 299 -28.47 25.67 -16.62
C SER A 299 -28.84 24.22 -16.94
N GLN A 300 -28.90 23.37 -15.91
CA GLN A 300 -29.25 21.96 -16.02
C GLN A 300 -30.77 21.72 -16.11
N LEU A 301 -31.61 22.76 -15.94
CA LEU A 301 -33.07 22.66 -16.07
C LEU A 301 -33.54 22.20 -17.44
N THR A 302 -32.70 22.39 -18.46
CA THR A 302 -32.97 21.86 -19.79
C THR A 302 -33.12 20.35 -19.79
N THR A 303 -32.41 19.63 -18.91
CA THR A 303 -32.52 18.17 -18.81
C THR A 303 -33.92 17.76 -18.37
N LEU A 304 -34.52 18.51 -17.42
CA LEU A 304 -35.91 18.32 -16.99
C LEU A 304 -36.89 18.62 -18.14
N LEU A 305 -36.66 19.70 -18.89
CA LEU A 305 -37.50 20.06 -20.04
C LEU A 305 -37.46 18.96 -21.12
N LEU A 306 -36.27 18.49 -21.50
CA LEU A 306 -36.12 17.42 -22.48
C LEU A 306 -36.66 16.08 -21.95
N SER A 307 -36.46 15.77 -20.67
CA SER A 307 -37.00 14.56 -20.07
C SER A 307 -38.53 14.51 -20.09
N SER A 308 -39.20 15.67 -20.03
CA SER A 308 -40.66 15.73 -20.03
C SER A 308 -41.25 15.11 -21.32
N ILE A 309 -40.57 15.24 -22.46
CA ILE A 309 -41.01 14.75 -23.79
C ILE A 309 -41.35 13.25 -23.78
N THR A 310 -40.68 12.47 -22.93
CA THR A 310 -40.87 11.02 -22.82
C THR A 310 -42.27 10.58 -22.34
N GLY A 311 -43.13 11.51 -21.89
CA GLY A 311 -44.54 11.26 -21.56
C GLY A 311 -44.76 10.44 -20.28
N GLY A 312 -43.74 10.35 -19.41
CA GLY A 312 -43.80 9.68 -18.12
C GLY A 312 -44.39 10.53 -16.98
N SER A 313 -44.65 9.88 -15.84
CA SER A 313 -45.05 10.57 -14.59
C SER A 313 -43.87 11.11 -13.77
N SER A 314 -42.65 10.89 -14.26
CA SER A 314 -41.39 11.30 -13.64
C SER A 314 -40.56 12.09 -14.64
N LEU A 315 -39.72 12.99 -14.14
CA LEU A 315 -38.73 13.76 -14.87
C LEU A 315 -37.33 13.25 -14.51
N ASN A 316 -36.41 13.32 -15.46
CA ASN A 316 -35.00 13.05 -15.26
C ASN A 316 -34.25 14.37 -15.23
N TYR A 317 -33.58 14.66 -14.13
CA TYR A 317 -32.56 15.68 -14.06
C TYR A 317 -31.21 14.99 -14.29
N ASP A 318 -30.54 15.28 -15.40
CA ASP A 318 -29.33 14.59 -15.84
C ASP A 318 -28.11 15.52 -15.67
N MET A 319 -27.34 15.32 -14.60
CA MET A 319 -26.13 16.12 -14.35
C MET A 319 -24.94 15.53 -15.11
N HIS A 320 -24.36 16.30 -16.04
CA HIS A 320 -23.17 15.86 -16.79
C HIS A 320 -21.94 15.71 -15.89
N GLU A 321 -21.04 14.78 -16.24
CA GLU A 321 -19.79 14.49 -15.51
C GLU A 321 -18.95 15.74 -15.20
N GLU A 322 -18.78 16.64 -16.17
CA GLU A 322 -18.09 17.93 -16.00
C GLU A 322 -18.73 18.77 -14.87
N THR A 323 -20.07 18.89 -14.90
CA THR A 323 -20.83 19.65 -13.90
C THR A 323 -20.73 19.01 -12.52
N PHE A 324 -20.74 17.67 -12.46
CA PHE A 324 -20.54 16.95 -11.21
C PHE A 324 -19.13 17.14 -10.65
N ASN A 325 -18.09 17.19 -11.49
CA ASN A 325 -16.73 17.49 -11.05
C ASN A 325 -16.57 18.93 -10.54
N GLN A 326 -17.21 19.91 -11.18
CA GLN A 326 -17.26 21.29 -10.68
C GLN A 326 -17.92 21.35 -9.29
N LEU A 327 -18.96 20.53 -9.09
CA LEU A 327 -19.65 20.43 -7.82
C LEU A 327 -18.80 19.74 -6.74
N ILE A 328 -18.11 18.65 -7.08
CA ILE A 328 -17.14 18.00 -6.19
C ILE A 328 -16.07 19.01 -5.78
N GLU A 329 -15.49 19.73 -6.73
CA GLU A 329 -14.47 20.75 -6.46
C GLU A 329 -14.98 21.84 -5.51
N TYR A 330 -16.23 22.28 -5.64
CA TYR A 330 -16.85 23.26 -4.75
C TYR A 330 -17.09 22.73 -3.32
N TYR A 331 -17.63 21.52 -3.18
CA TYR A 331 -17.97 20.95 -1.87
C TYR A 331 -16.77 20.34 -1.15
N VAL A 332 -15.81 19.80 -1.90
CA VAL A 332 -14.66 19.03 -1.38
C VAL A 332 -13.39 19.89 -1.38
N GLY A 333 -13.18 20.68 -2.43
CA GLY A 333 -12.12 21.67 -2.62
C GLY A 333 -10.85 21.44 -1.80
N GLU A 334 -10.64 22.29 -0.79
CA GLU A 334 -9.43 22.28 0.03
C GLU A 334 -9.40 21.19 1.12
N SER A 335 -10.51 20.48 1.37
CA SER A 335 -10.62 19.55 2.50
C SER A 335 -9.93 18.21 2.27
N MET A 336 -9.67 17.85 1.00
CA MET A 336 -8.98 16.61 0.61
C MET A 336 -7.57 16.84 0.05
N ASP A 337 -7.15 18.09 -0.09
CA ASP A 337 -5.77 18.44 -0.43
C ASP A 337 -4.88 18.17 0.80
N MET A 338 -4.24 17.02 0.79
CA MET A 338 -3.26 16.61 1.77
C MET A 338 -1.88 16.92 1.21
N SER A 339 -1.07 17.64 1.98
CA SER A 339 0.38 17.70 1.78
C SER A 339 1.06 17.32 3.09
N GLN A 340 1.81 16.23 3.07
CA GLN A 340 2.58 15.75 4.20
C GLN A 340 4.06 15.74 3.82
N THR A 341 4.90 16.24 4.72
CA THR A 341 6.34 16.20 4.55
C THR A 341 6.95 15.24 5.55
N PHE A 342 7.89 14.41 5.11
CA PHE A 342 8.68 13.57 5.98
C PHE A 342 10.17 13.71 5.67
N GLU A 343 10.99 13.61 6.71
CA GLU A 343 12.42 13.88 6.64
C GLU A 343 13.21 12.57 6.86
N PHE A 344 14.12 12.28 5.93
CA PHE A 344 15.17 11.29 6.10
C PHE A 344 16.51 12.04 6.15
N ASP A 345 16.90 12.40 7.37
CA ASP A 345 18.06 13.25 7.65
C ASP A 345 17.98 14.61 6.91
N GLU A 346 18.91 14.91 5.99
CA GLU A 346 18.89 16.16 5.23
C GLU A 346 17.88 16.17 4.06
N ASN A 347 17.29 15.01 3.70
CA ASN A 347 16.35 14.88 2.59
C ASN A 347 14.90 15.05 3.05
N ILE A 348 14.17 15.95 2.39
CA ILE A 348 12.75 16.21 2.64
C ILE A 348 11.93 15.66 1.49
N TYR A 349 11.00 14.77 1.80
CA TYR A 349 10.05 14.21 0.85
C TYR A 349 8.67 14.79 1.07
N VAL A 350 7.95 14.99 -0.02
CA VAL A 350 6.59 15.53 -0.02
C VAL A 350 5.66 14.48 -0.61
N LEU A 351 4.67 14.08 0.17
CA LEU A 351 3.52 13.31 -0.26
C LEU A 351 2.35 14.28 -0.42
N GLU A 352 1.83 14.43 -1.62
CA GLU A 352 0.67 15.28 -1.90
C GLU A 352 -0.45 14.50 -2.59
N THR A 353 -1.69 14.89 -2.32
CA THR A 353 -2.86 14.48 -3.11
C THR A 353 -3.21 15.57 -4.12
N LEU A 354 -3.73 15.17 -5.28
CA LEU A 354 -4.42 16.07 -6.20
C LEU A 354 -5.92 16.10 -5.90
N PRO A 355 -6.65 17.13 -6.36
CA PRO A 355 -8.08 17.24 -6.16
C PRO A 355 -8.84 15.97 -6.61
N LEU A 356 -9.78 15.56 -5.76
CA LEU A 356 -10.70 14.45 -6.05
C LEU A 356 -11.52 14.76 -7.30
N TYR A 357 -11.63 13.78 -8.20
CA TYR A 357 -12.56 13.86 -9.32
C TYR A 357 -13.35 12.56 -9.49
N ALA A 358 -14.43 12.62 -10.26
CA ALA A 358 -15.29 11.49 -10.57
C ALA A 358 -15.40 11.27 -12.08
N ARG A 359 -15.36 10.01 -12.49
CA ARG A 359 -15.74 9.58 -13.86
C ARG A 359 -16.95 8.67 -13.81
N PHE A 360 -17.80 8.75 -14.83
CA PHE A 360 -18.97 7.90 -15.00
C PHE A 360 -18.65 6.78 -15.98
N ILE A 361 -18.48 5.57 -15.46
CA ILE A 361 -18.03 4.39 -16.21
C ILE A 361 -18.92 3.21 -15.82
N ASP A 362 -19.40 2.44 -16.79
CA ASP A 362 -20.16 1.20 -16.57
C ASP A 362 -21.33 1.33 -15.57
N ASN A 363 -22.08 2.44 -15.63
CA ASN A 363 -23.18 2.79 -14.72
C ASN A 363 -22.77 2.93 -13.23
N ARG A 364 -21.50 3.28 -12.98
CA ARG A 364 -20.94 3.53 -11.65
C ARG A 364 -20.21 4.86 -11.62
N VAL A 365 -20.02 5.37 -10.40
CA VAL A 365 -19.22 6.58 -10.16
C VAL A 365 -17.85 6.18 -9.64
N HIS A 366 -16.81 6.53 -10.40
CA HIS A 366 -15.42 6.22 -10.12
C HIS A 366 -14.75 7.47 -9.55
N PHE A 367 -14.68 7.56 -8.23
CA PHE A 367 -14.00 8.64 -7.52
C PHE A 367 -12.50 8.37 -7.48
N THR A 368 -11.69 9.23 -8.09
CA THR A 368 -10.24 9.02 -8.22
C THR A 368 -9.48 10.07 -7.42
N ILE A 369 -8.57 9.60 -6.57
CA ILE A 369 -7.63 10.44 -5.80
C ILE A 369 -6.22 10.10 -6.28
N ILE A 370 -5.55 11.04 -6.93
CA ILE A 370 -4.15 10.87 -7.36
C ILE A 370 -3.23 11.30 -6.23
N MET A 371 -2.23 10.47 -5.91
CA MET A 371 -1.18 10.78 -4.95
C MET A 371 0.18 10.86 -5.64
N LYS A 372 1.00 11.80 -5.20
CA LYS A 372 2.36 12.01 -5.69
C LYS A 372 3.33 12.03 -4.53
N LEU A 373 4.44 11.33 -4.69
CA LEU A 373 5.58 11.35 -3.78
C LEU A 373 6.82 11.81 -4.54
N TYR A 374 7.50 12.83 -4.02
CA TYR A 374 8.74 13.33 -4.60
C TYR A 374 9.69 13.90 -3.54
N ASN A 375 10.97 13.99 -3.89
CA ASN A 375 11.97 14.70 -3.11
C ASN A 375 11.81 16.22 -3.35
N GLN A 376 11.70 17.02 -2.29
CA GLN A 376 11.49 18.46 -2.38
C GLN A 376 12.57 19.18 -3.20
N THR A 377 13.79 18.64 -3.21
CA THR A 377 14.93 19.21 -3.95
C THR A 377 14.94 18.85 -5.44
N ASP A 378 14.23 17.78 -5.83
CA ASP A 378 14.07 17.34 -7.22
C ASP A 378 12.61 16.91 -7.50
N PRO A 379 11.67 17.87 -7.56
CA PRO A 379 10.24 17.58 -7.74
C PRO A 379 9.89 17.06 -9.14
N SER A 380 10.87 16.96 -10.04
CA SER A 380 10.66 16.42 -11.39
C SER A 380 10.56 14.90 -11.41
N LYS A 381 11.10 14.23 -10.39
CA LYS A 381 11.03 12.78 -10.21
C LYS A 381 9.88 12.47 -9.27
N VAL A 382 8.91 11.70 -9.74
CA VAL A 382 7.67 11.46 -9.01
C VAL A 382 7.35 9.96 -9.01
N PHE A 383 7.00 9.45 -7.84
CA PHE A 383 6.17 8.27 -7.74
C PHE A 383 4.71 8.73 -7.73
N GLN A 384 3.93 8.26 -8.70
CA GLN A 384 2.50 8.56 -8.79
C GLN A 384 1.70 7.26 -8.64
N THR A 385 0.66 7.32 -7.80
CA THR A 385 -0.34 6.28 -7.62
C THR A 385 -1.72 6.94 -7.58
N ASP A 386 -2.79 6.17 -7.74
CA ASP A 386 -4.16 6.64 -7.58
C ASP A 386 -4.98 5.65 -6.76
N PHE A 387 -6.02 6.15 -6.11
CA PHE A 387 -7.06 5.36 -5.49
C PHE A 387 -8.37 5.65 -6.22
N THR A 388 -8.89 4.67 -6.95
CA THR A 388 -10.18 4.76 -7.64
C THR A 388 -11.25 4.00 -6.86
N LEU A 389 -12.10 4.74 -6.16
CA LEU A 389 -13.24 4.24 -5.39
C LEU A 389 -14.43 4.06 -6.33
N VAL A 390 -14.76 2.80 -6.63
CA VAL A 390 -15.88 2.45 -7.49
C VAL A 390 -17.15 2.37 -6.65
N SER A 391 -18.12 3.21 -6.97
CA SER A 391 -19.29 3.40 -6.13
C SER A 391 -20.61 3.35 -6.90
N ILE A 392 -21.68 3.03 -6.16
CA ILE A 392 -23.06 3.07 -6.64
C ILE A 392 -23.76 4.24 -5.94
N PRO A 393 -24.32 5.21 -6.70
CA PRO A 393 -25.06 6.32 -6.11
C PRO A 393 -26.42 5.83 -5.61
N SER A 394 -26.87 6.39 -4.50
CA SER A 394 -28.18 6.19 -3.90
C SER A 394 -28.61 7.43 -3.11
N ILE A 395 -29.86 7.43 -2.66
CA ILE A 395 -30.41 8.48 -1.79
C ILE A 395 -30.54 7.90 -0.39
N SER A 396 -30.26 8.70 0.64
CA SER A 396 -30.46 8.30 2.04
C SER A 396 -31.93 7.94 2.34
N ASP A 397 -32.13 7.15 3.40
CA ASP A 397 -33.47 6.72 3.84
C ASP A 397 -34.40 7.88 4.21
N ASP A 398 -33.85 9.00 4.68
CA ASP A 398 -34.57 10.24 5.00
C ASP A 398 -34.74 11.19 3.79
N LYS A 399 -34.25 10.78 2.62
CA LYS A 399 -34.29 11.52 1.35
C LYS A 399 -33.62 12.90 1.39
N GLN A 400 -32.64 13.12 2.27
CA GLN A 400 -31.91 14.39 2.37
C GLN A 400 -30.53 14.35 1.72
N ASP A 401 -29.86 13.19 1.73
CA ASP A 401 -28.46 13.07 1.35
C ASP A 401 -28.28 12.28 0.05
N LEU A 402 -27.24 12.65 -0.70
CA LEU A 402 -26.73 11.84 -1.80
C LEU A 402 -25.59 10.96 -1.28
N VAL A 403 -25.75 9.65 -1.45
CA VAL A 403 -24.86 8.64 -0.88
C VAL A 403 -24.20 7.86 -2.01
N PHE A 404 -22.89 7.69 -1.94
CA PHE A 404 -22.14 6.82 -2.84
C PHE A 404 -21.57 5.66 -2.05
N THR A 405 -22.09 4.46 -2.29
CA THR A 405 -21.60 3.26 -1.58
C THR A 405 -20.47 2.63 -2.38
N ILE A 406 -19.29 2.54 -1.76
CA ILE A 406 -18.07 1.99 -2.34
C ILE A 406 -18.15 0.45 -2.31
N ASP A 407 -17.92 -0.15 -3.48
CA ASP A 407 -17.95 -1.61 -3.72
C ASP A 407 -16.54 -2.17 -3.93
N VAL A 408 -15.69 -1.41 -4.62
CA VAL A 408 -14.33 -1.82 -5.00
C VAL A 408 -13.40 -0.61 -4.92
N ILE A 409 -12.14 -0.84 -4.55
CA ILE A 409 -11.07 0.15 -4.65
C ILE A 409 -10.04 -0.39 -5.64
N HIS A 410 -9.77 0.35 -6.70
CA HIS A 410 -8.58 0.12 -7.53
C HIS A 410 -7.44 1.01 -7.04
N ILE A 411 -6.22 0.49 -7.06
CA ILE A 411 -5.02 1.22 -6.66
C ILE A 411 -3.99 1.12 -7.77
N GLY A 412 -3.57 2.25 -8.32
CA GLY A 412 -2.76 2.26 -9.53
C GLY A 412 -3.49 1.58 -10.71
N ASP A 413 -2.71 1.20 -11.72
CA ASP A 413 -3.28 0.66 -12.96
C ASP A 413 -3.73 -0.81 -12.83
N ASP A 414 -3.12 -1.60 -11.93
CA ASP A 414 -3.21 -3.08 -11.95
C ASP A 414 -3.75 -3.71 -10.65
N THR A 415 -3.83 -2.98 -9.53
CA THR A 415 -4.22 -3.55 -8.23
C THR A 415 -5.70 -3.29 -7.93
N THR A 416 -6.42 -4.32 -7.44
CA THR A 416 -7.84 -4.23 -7.09
C THR A 416 -8.12 -4.85 -5.73
N VAL A 417 -8.64 -4.04 -4.81
CA VAL A 417 -9.03 -4.46 -3.46
C VAL A 417 -10.55 -4.56 -3.33
N THR A 418 -11.02 -5.65 -2.72
CA THR A 418 -12.45 -5.99 -2.63
C THR A 418 -13.04 -5.84 -1.22
N ASN A 419 -14.38 -5.83 -1.14
CA ASN A 419 -15.21 -5.44 0.01
C ASN A 419 -14.78 -5.87 1.42
N ASN A 420 -14.12 -7.01 1.62
CA ASN A 420 -13.73 -7.46 2.96
C ASN A 420 -12.68 -6.55 3.64
N LYS A 421 -11.94 -5.76 2.86
CA LYS A 421 -10.85 -4.91 3.35
C LYS A 421 -10.92 -3.45 2.87
N VAL A 422 -11.93 -3.10 2.07
CA VAL A 422 -12.27 -1.71 1.68
C VAL A 422 -12.40 -0.82 2.92
N ALA A 423 -13.12 -1.28 3.96
CA ALA A 423 -13.25 -0.55 5.22
C ALA A 423 -11.89 -0.29 5.90
N THR A 424 -10.96 -1.25 5.82
CA THR A 424 -9.62 -1.16 6.38
C THR A 424 -8.77 -0.11 5.66
N ILE A 425 -8.88 -0.02 4.34
CA ILE A 425 -8.18 1.00 3.54
C ILE A 425 -8.80 2.39 3.73
N LEU A 426 -10.13 2.49 3.78
CA LEU A 426 -10.81 3.76 4.04
C LEU A 426 -10.51 4.30 5.43
N ASN A 427 -10.33 3.42 6.43
CA ASN A 427 -9.83 3.80 7.75
C ASN A 427 -8.42 4.41 7.71
N LEU A 428 -7.57 4.05 6.74
CA LEU A 428 -6.23 4.65 6.56
C LEU A 428 -6.30 6.07 5.99
N VAL A 429 -7.26 6.33 5.09
CA VAL A 429 -7.50 7.67 4.50
C VAL A 429 -8.13 8.62 5.54
N GLY A 430 -8.73 8.07 6.59
CA GLY A 430 -9.29 8.77 7.74
C GLY A 430 -10.80 8.95 7.61
N GLU A 431 -11.53 8.62 8.68
CA GLU A 431 -12.94 9.01 8.79
C GLU A 431 -13.02 10.54 8.89
N ASN A 432 -13.68 11.16 7.92
CA ASN A 432 -14.02 12.58 7.95
C ASN A 432 -15.54 12.73 7.86
N GLU A 433 -16.06 13.96 7.90
CA GLU A 433 -17.52 14.16 7.85
C GLU A 433 -18.18 13.69 6.54
N MET A 434 -17.39 13.45 5.50
CA MET A 434 -17.82 13.08 4.14
C MET A 434 -17.67 11.57 3.87
N ILE A 435 -16.66 10.90 4.44
CA ILE A 435 -16.40 9.46 4.29
C ILE A 435 -16.78 8.77 5.60
N VAL A 436 -17.91 8.04 5.58
CA VAL A 436 -18.43 7.30 6.75
C VAL A 436 -18.49 5.82 6.40
N GLY A 437 -17.61 5.01 7.00
CA GLY A 437 -17.50 3.59 6.68
C GLY A 437 -17.09 3.37 5.22
N ASN A 438 -17.96 2.71 4.44
CA ASN A 438 -17.76 2.49 3.00
C ASN A 438 -18.58 3.45 2.11
N GLN A 439 -18.99 4.60 2.64
CA GLN A 439 -19.85 5.54 1.93
C GLN A 439 -19.23 6.94 1.86
N ILE A 440 -19.38 7.59 0.70
CA ILE A 440 -19.17 9.03 0.54
C ILE A 440 -20.55 9.69 0.60
N ILE A 441 -20.77 10.61 1.54
CA ILE A 441 -22.06 11.23 1.80
C ILE A 441 -21.97 12.74 1.54
N LEU A 442 -22.76 13.21 0.58
CA LEU A 442 -23.01 14.64 0.38
C LEU A 442 -24.28 15.01 1.16
N LYS A 443 -24.07 15.56 2.37
CA LYS A 443 -25.14 15.92 3.30
C LYS A 443 -26.02 17.03 2.74
N ASP A 444 -27.33 16.93 2.98
CA ASP A 444 -28.36 17.88 2.58
C ASP A 444 -28.38 18.20 1.07
N PHE A 445 -27.73 17.39 0.23
CA PHE A 445 -27.61 17.63 -1.20
C PHE A 445 -28.97 17.62 -1.91
N MET A 446 -29.92 16.80 -1.41
CA MET A 446 -31.30 16.80 -1.91
C MET A 446 -32.03 18.12 -1.60
N GLY A 447 -31.54 18.92 -0.65
CA GLY A 447 -32.02 20.28 -0.37
C GLY A 447 -31.93 21.21 -1.59
N ASN A 448 -30.96 20.99 -2.48
CA ASN A 448 -30.85 21.72 -3.75
C ASN A 448 -31.98 21.38 -4.74
N PHE A 449 -32.68 20.27 -4.54
CA PHE A 449 -33.88 19.88 -5.30
C PHE A 449 -35.18 20.22 -4.56
N ALA A 450 -35.10 20.58 -3.27
CA ALA A 450 -36.23 20.68 -2.37
C ALA A 450 -36.95 22.05 -2.46
N GLY A 451 -37.45 22.37 -3.65
CA GLY A 451 -38.63 23.22 -3.77
C GLY A 451 -39.86 22.48 -3.25
N GLN A 452 -40.93 23.19 -2.87
CA GLN A 452 -42.16 22.60 -2.30
C GLN A 452 -42.93 21.64 -3.24
N SER A 453 -42.38 21.32 -4.41
CA SER A 453 -43.10 20.82 -5.58
C SER A 453 -42.62 19.46 -6.08
N THR A 454 -41.45 18.95 -5.67
CA THR A 454 -40.82 17.76 -6.28
C THR A 454 -40.14 16.87 -5.24
N THR A 455 -40.03 15.57 -5.54
CA THR A 455 -39.26 14.61 -4.73
C THR A 455 -38.36 13.79 -5.62
N VAL A 456 -37.08 13.64 -5.23
CA VAL A 456 -36.17 12.70 -5.88
C VAL A 456 -36.48 11.28 -5.40
N ASP A 457 -36.71 10.37 -6.35
CA ASP A 457 -37.08 8.98 -6.10
C ASP A 457 -35.90 8.03 -6.23
N SER A 458 -34.98 8.31 -7.15
CA SER A 458 -33.77 7.52 -7.32
C SER A 458 -32.67 8.32 -8.02
N VAL A 459 -31.43 7.85 -7.85
CA VAL A 459 -30.26 8.35 -8.57
C VAL A 459 -29.54 7.17 -9.22
N ALA A 460 -29.07 7.34 -10.45
CA ALA A 460 -28.31 6.33 -11.19
C ALA A 460 -27.36 6.98 -12.18
N VAL A 461 -26.32 6.26 -12.60
CA VAL A 461 -25.45 6.71 -13.70
C VAL A 461 -26.02 6.18 -15.02
N SER A 462 -26.13 7.06 -16.02
CA SER A 462 -26.54 6.74 -17.40
C SER A 462 -25.56 7.42 -18.35
N GLY A 463 -24.68 6.65 -18.99
CA GLY A 463 -23.65 7.20 -19.86
C GLY A 463 -22.75 8.20 -19.12
N LYS A 464 -22.71 9.45 -19.60
CA LYS A 464 -21.95 10.57 -18.99
C LYS A 464 -22.77 11.43 -18.02
N TYR A 465 -23.90 10.91 -17.53
CA TYR A 465 -24.81 11.66 -16.67
C TYR A 465 -25.09 10.93 -15.36
N LEU A 466 -25.17 11.70 -14.28
CA LEU A 466 -25.79 11.30 -13.03
C LEU A 466 -27.27 11.70 -13.10
N ARG A 467 -28.13 10.71 -13.32
CA ARG A 467 -29.57 10.85 -13.49
C ARG A 467 -30.28 10.83 -12.15
N PHE A 468 -30.98 11.91 -11.84
CA PHE A 468 -31.89 12.02 -10.72
C PHE A 468 -33.33 11.89 -11.25
N VAL A 469 -34.04 10.86 -10.82
CA VAL A 469 -35.44 10.65 -11.18
C VAL A 469 -36.30 11.42 -10.18
N VAL A 470 -37.03 12.41 -10.67
CA VAL A 470 -37.80 13.37 -9.87
C VAL A 470 -39.29 13.21 -10.19
N THR A 471 -40.13 13.10 -9.16
CA THR A 471 -41.59 13.05 -9.31
C THR A 471 -42.22 14.32 -8.73
N PRO A 472 -43.08 15.03 -9.48
CA PRO A 472 -43.83 16.17 -8.95
C PRO A 472 -44.84 15.72 -7.89
N THR A 473 -45.04 16.53 -6.85
CA THR A 473 -46.03 16.23 -5.80
C THR A 473 -47.37 16.93 -6.06
N GLY A 474 -48.48 16.24 -5.75
CA GLY A 474 -49.82 16.85 -5.68
C GLY A 474 -50.32 17.53 -6.96
N ALA A 475 -50.63 18.83 -6.88
CA ALA A 475 -51.26 19.61 -7.96
C ALA A 475 -50.36 19.81 -9.20
N ASN A 476 -49.06 19.57 -9.07
CA ASN A 476 -48.07 19.82 -10.12
C ASN A 476 -47.95 18.68 -11.14
N ALA A 477 -48.54 17.50 -10.85
CA ALA A 477 -48.60 16.39 -11.82
C ALA A 477 -49.47 16.73 -13.04
N ALA A 478 -50.48 17.60 -12.88
CA ALA A 478 -51.29 18.09 -14.00
C ALA A 478 -50.54 19.13 -14.84
N ILE A 479 -49.72 19.97 -14.18
CA ILE A 479 -48.84 20.95 -14.84
C ILE A 479 -47.77 20.25 -15.67
N LEU A 480 -47.26 19.09 -15.21
CA LEU A 480 -46.33 18.28 -15.98
C LEU A 480 -46.92 17.86 -17.33
N ALA A 481 -48.14 17.32 -17.38
CA ALA A 481 -48.74 16.90 -18.64
C ALA A 481 -48.95 18.08 -19.62
N GLU A 482 -49.35 19.25 -19.11
CA GLU A 482 -49.47 20.47 -19.91
C GLU A 482 -48.10 21.00 -20.40
N LEU A 483 -47.05 20.86 -19.57
CA LEU A 483 -45.67 21.19 -19.94
C LEU A 483 -45.17 20.25 -21.06
N GLN A 484 -45.45 18.95 -20.96
CA GLN A 484 -45.03 17.94 -21.95
C GLN A 484 -45.57 18.28 -23.34
N ASP A 485 -46.87 18.58 -23.44
CA ASP A 485 -47.51 18.97 -24.70
C ASP A 485 -46.95 20.30 -25.24
N ALA A 486 -46.67 21.26 -24.35
CA ALA A 486 -46.13 22.56 -24.74
C ALA A 486 -44.67 22.49 -25.25
N ILE A 487 -43.84 21.64 -24.64
CA ILE A 487 -42.45 21.43 -25.04
C ILE A 487 -42.37 20.70 -26.36
N ASP A 488 -43.18 19.65 -26.56
CA ASP A 488 -43.26 18.93 -27.84
C ASP A 488 -43.64 19.89 -28.99
N ALA A 489 -44.64 20.75 -28.75
CA ALA A 489 -45.04 21.79 -29.70
C ALA A 489 -43.96 22.86 -29.94
N ALA A 490 -43.17 23.22 -28.93
CA ALA A 490 -42.08 24.18 -29.08
C ALA A 490 -40.90 23.58 -29.88
N LEU A 491 -40.52 22.34 -29.58
CA LEU A 491 -39.38 21.67 -30.22
C LEU A 491 -39.62 21.41 -31.70
N THR A 492 -40.83 21.02 -32.10
CA THR A 492 -41.20 20.92 -33.52
C THR A 492 -41.02 22.22 -34.31
N THR A 493 -40.98 23.37 -33.63
CA THR A 493 -40.72 24.67 -34.25
C THR A 493 -39.25 25.08 -34.19
N ILE A 494 -38.59 24.88 -33.04
CA ILE A 494 -37.21 25.34 -32.78
C ILE A 494 -36.20 24.50 -33.55
N LEU A 495 -36.42 23.18 -33.64
CA LEU A 495 -35.52 22.25 -34.30
C LEU A 495 -35.46 22.45 -35.83
N LEU A 496 -36.37 23.25 -36.40
CA LEU A 496 -36.29 23.68 -37.81
C LEU A 496 -35.13 24.66 -38.08
N ASN A 497 -34.46 25.18 -37.04
CA ASN A 497 -33.25 25.96 -37.23
C ASN A 497 -32.10 25.02 -37.67
N PRO A 498 -31.47 25.25 -38.84
CA PRO A 498 -30.37 24.41 -39.33
C PRO A 498 -29.18 24.29 -38.37
N ASP A 499 -29.00 25.24 -37.45
CA ASP A 499 -27.96 25.18 -36.42
C ASP A 499 -28.18 24.02 -35.42
N TYR A 500 -29.40 23.47 -35.34
CA TYR A 500 -29.77 22.37 -34.43
C TYR A 500 -30.03 21.04 -35.15
N ALA A 501 -29.50 20.86 -36.37
CA ALA A 501 -29.78 19.69 -37.20
C ALA A 501 -29.46 18.34 -36.53
N ALA A 502 -28.45 18.28 -35.65
CA ALA A 502 -28.13 17.07 -34.89
C ALA A 502 -29.23 16.71 -33.88
N LEU A 503 -29.81 17.71 -33.20
CA LEU A 503 -30.95 17.54 -32.31
C LEU A 503 -32.21 17.16 -33.08
N GLU A 504 -32.44 17.80 -34.23
CA GLU A 504 -33.58 17.50 -35.11
C GLU A 504 -33.55 16.04 -35.57
N ASP A 505 -32.37 15.51 -35.93
CA ASP A 505 -32.21 14.12 -36.37
C ASP A 505 -32.56 13.14 -35.25
N VAL A 506 -32.03 13.34 -34.04
CA VAL A 506 -32.38 12.47 -32.90
C VAL A 506 -33.87 12.55 -32.58
N TYR A 507 -34.41 13.77 -32.44
CA TYR A 507 -35.81 13.99 -32.09
C TYR A 507 -36.78 13.40 -33.11
N THR A 508 -36.46 13.47 -34.41
CA THR A 508 -37.32 12.93 -35.47
C THR A 508 -37.24 11.40 -35.55
N ASN A 509 -36.10 10.81 -35.22
CA ASN A 509 -35.91 9.36 -35.23
C ASN A 509 -36.53 8.69 -33.99
N ASP A 510 -36.28 9.23 -32.80
CA ASP A 510 -36.87 8.80 -31.54
C ASP A 510 -36.97 9.99 -30.57
N PRO A 511 -38.14 10.63 -30.45
CA PRO A 511 -38.32 11.76 -29.53
C PRO A 511 -38.25 11.33 -28.05
N THR A 512 -38.25 10.02 -27.78
CA THR A 512 -38.09 9.47 -26.42
C THR A 512 -36.64 9.18 -26.05
N ASP A 513 -35.70 9.31 -27.00
CA ASP A 513 -34.25 9.17 -26.77
C ASP A 513 -33.66 10.42 -26.12
N THR A 514 -33.94 10.60 -24.83
CA THR A 514 -33.43 11.74 -24.04
C THR A 514 -31.91 11.79 -23.96
N GLU A 515 -31.25 10.64 -23.95
CA GLU A 515 -29.78 10.56 -23.91
C GLU A 515 -29.18 11.03 -25.24
N GLY A 516 -29.69 10.54 -26.37
CA GLY A 516 -29.30 11.03 -27.68
C GLY A 516 -29.58 12.53 -27.88
N LEU A 517 -30.70 13.05 -27.34
CA LEU A 517 -31.03 14.46 -27.41
C LEU A 517 -30.05 15.32 -26.59
N LEU A 518 -29.68 14.86 -25.39
CA LEU A 518 -28.70 15.55 -24.55
C LEU A 518 -27.29 15.49 -25.15
N ASP A 519 -26.89 14.36 -25.72
CA ASP A 519 -25.63 14.22 -26.43
C ASP A 519 -25.57 15.18 -27.63
N ALA A 520 -26.65 15.23 -28.45
CA ALA A 520 -26.75 16.14 -29.58
C ALA A 520 -26.70 17.62 -29.13
N LEU A 521 -27.36 17.97 -28.04
CA LEU A 521 -27.30 19.30 -27.42
C LEU A 521 -25.86 19.65 -26.99
N ASN A 522 -25.16 18.69 -26.39
CA ASN A 522 -23.78 18.87 -25.92
C ASN A 522 -22.76 19.01 -27.05
N THR A 523 -23.09 18.61 -28.28
CA THR A 523 -22.25 18.91 -29.45
C THR A 523 -22.31 20.37 -29.90
N LEU A 524 -23.34 21.12 -29.50
CA LEU A 524 -23.45 22.55 -29.79
C LEU A 524 -22.45 23.36 -28.99
N THR A 525 -22.03 24.50 -29.53
CA THR A 525 -21.21 25.46 -28.76
C THR A 525 -22.02 26.07 -27.60
N PRO A 526 -21.38 26.57 -26.53
CA PRO A 526 -22.10 27.20 -25.41
C PRO A 526 -23.03 28.35 -25.83
N GLN A 527 -22.67 29.08 -26.90
CA GLN A 527 -23.49 30.17 -27.44
C GLN A 527 -24.72 29.64 -28.19
N GLU A 528 -24.58 28.54 -28.92
CA GLU A 528 -25.68 27.86 -29.60
C GLU A 528 -26.62 27.15 -28.61
N GLN A 529 -26.07 26.53 -27.56
CA GLN A 529 -26.85 25.99 -26.46
C GLN A 529 -27.69 27.10 -25.79
N GLN A 530 -27.06 28.23 -25.44
CA GLN A 530 -27.78 29.38 -24.88
C GLN A 530 -28.85 29.93 -25.85
N ALA A 531 -28.57 29.98 -27.16
CA ALA A 531 -29.52 30.41 -28.16
C ALA A 531 -30.70 29.42 -28.30
N PHE A 532 -30.44 28.12 -28.23
CA PHE A 532 -31.45 27.06 -28.20
C PHE A 532 -32.34 27.24 -26.97
N TYR A 533 -31.76 27.44 -25.80
CA TYR A 533 -32.49 27.67 -24.55
C TYR A 533 -33.36 28.92 -24.59
N ASN A 534 -32.79 30.05 -25.05
CA ASN A 534 -33.55 31.28 -25.21
C ASN A 534 -34.73 31.08 -26.17
N SER A 535 -34.54 30.29 -27.25
CA SER A 535 -35.59 29.97 -28.22
C SER A 535 -36.67 29.09 -27.62
N LEU A 536 -36.30 28.07 -26.84
CA LEU A 536 -37.21 27.19 -26.11
C LEU A 536 -38.05 27.97 -25.11
N TYR A 537 -37.40 28.78 -24.28
CA TYR A 537 -38.06 29.62 -23.30
C TYR A 537 -39.01 30.65 -23.94
N LEU A 538 -38.58 31.34 -25.01
CA LEU A 538 -39.42 32.29 -25.74
C LEU A 538 -40.64 31.61 -26.39
N THR A 539 -40.49 30.39 -26.89
CA THR A 539 -41.56 29.65 -27.56
C THR A 539 -42.57 29.07 -26.56
N LEU A 540 -42.10 28.61 -25.40
CA LEU A 540 -42.95 28.19 -24.29
C LEU A 540 -43.76 29.35 -23.71
N GLY A 541 -43.22 30.58 -23.74
CA GLY A 541 -43.91 31.80 -23.32
C GLY A 541 -44.30 31.80 -21.84
N THR A 542 -45.25 32.66 -21.43
CA THR A 542 -45.84 32.64 -20.07
C THR A 542 -46.90 31.55 -19.88
N SER A 543 -46.96 30.58 -20.80
CA SER A 543 -48.05 29.57 -20.88
C SER A 543 -47.87 28.46 -19.86
N VAL A 544 -46.64 28.20 -19.45
CA VAL A 544 -46.30 27.19 -18.45
C VAL A 544 -45.36 27.84 -17.45
N ASP A 545 -45.74 27.79 -16.17
CA ASP A 545 -44.93 28.29 -15.06
C ASP A 545 -43.82 27.26 -14.79
N VAL A 546 -42.77 27.28 -15.62
CA VAL A 546 -41.64 26.34 -15.50
C VAL A 546 -41.02 26.46 -14.11
N ASP A 547 -40.93 27.69 -13.58
CA ASP A 547 -40.46 28.03 -12.23
C ASP A 547 -41.23 27.28 -11.12
N SER A 548 -42.48 26.89 -11.35
CA SER A 548 -43.27 26.10 -10.38
C SER A 548 -42.89 24.61 -10.30
N LEU A 549 -42.20 24.10 -11.31
CA LEU A 549 -41.65 22.74 -11.38
C LEU A 549 -40.15 22.70 -11.03
N LEU A 550 -39.53 23.86 -10.87
CA LEU A 550 -38.18 24.00 -10.38
C LEU A 550 -38.13 23.84 -8.85
N PRO A 551 -36.99 23.42 -8.29
CA PRO A 551 -36.65 23.65 -6.89
C PRO A 551 -36.78 25.12 -6.48
#